data_AF-A0A6A6TMS2-F1
#
_entry.id   AF-A0A6A6TMS2-F1
#
_cell.length_a   1.000
_cell.length_b   1.000
_cell.length_c   1.000
_cell.angle_alpha   90.00
_cell.angle_beta   90.00
_cell.angle_gamma   90.00
#
_symmetry.space_group_name_H-M   'P 1'
#
loop_
_entity.id
_entity.type
_entity.pdbx_description
1 polymer ?
#
loop_
_entity_poly.entity_id
_entity_poly.type
_entity_poly.pdbx_seq_one_letter_code
_entity_poly.pdbx_strand_id
1 'polypeptide(L)'
;MKLCGRTLVCSGILGLIGVVGAFDCAPSSKSYTIKTAQDAADIITCPTFTGSIIVAADGPKTVSLDGISSILGNIDIENSAQLQSLSSSTLTAVASFTLNNLPKLSNLSFPALTNFSSLTWSNLPSLTECTVATGAVQGEIQDVTIYNTSLKALDWLKWPIGTGLNISNNANLQAFDIPYSAINAGSALTFSNNPNLTTIDVSRLTGIYGGLDVTSNTQVLQMAFDNLEIIGGFVQLSGAFTNVSMPAMSRITGAFTVRSTGDITNLCNSLEKQQLTGHYTCMPNADAHTTTSGGSATPTSTSTSDSDDSSEADSNNGGLGRGEIAGVVIACIVSAILALVAAFFYFRRRLRAKVQEITQKKDANDSDSSLDRHSRKSWSRRA
;
A
#
# COMPACT_ATOMS: atom_id res chain seq x y z
N MET A 1 -12.25 -14.16 -30.87
CA MET A 1 -12.64 -15.25 -29.95
C MET A 1 -14.05 -14.94 -29.50
N LYS A 2 -15.00 -15.83 -29.77
CA LYS A 2 -16.43 -15.59 -29.59
C LYS A 2 -16.73 -15.38 -28.10
N LEU A 3 -17.23 -14.21 -27.71
CA LEU A 3 -18.09 -14.11 -26.53
C LEU A 3 -19.18 -15.17 -26.69
N CYS A 4 -19.37 -16.00 -25.66
CA CYS A 4 -20.19 -17.19 -25.73
C CYS A 4 -21.61 -16.86 -26.21
N GLY A 5 -22.15 -17.74 -27.06
CA GLY A 5 -23.18 -17.43 -28.04
C GLY A 5 -24.58 -17.16 -27.51
N ARG A 6 -25.30 -16.35 -28.28
CA ARG A 6 -26.75 -16.15 -28.27
C ARG A 6 -27.47 -17.50 -28.12
N THR A 7 -28.24 -17.69 -27.05
CA THR A 7 -29.38 -18.61 -27.09
C THR A 7 -30.54 -17.84 -27.71
N LEU A 8 -30.64 -17.90 -29.04
CA LEU A 8 -31.81 -17.46 -29.78
C LEU A 8 -32.78 -18.64 -29.84
N VAL A 9 -33.79 -18.67 -28.97
CA VAL A 9 -34.97 -19.52 -29.17
C VAL A 9 -36.08 -18.63 -29.71
N CYS A 10 -36.42 -18.82 -30.98
CA CYS A 10 -37.57 -18.20 -31.61
C CYS A 10 -38.56 -19.30 -31.99
N SER A 11 -39.68 -19.39 -31.26
CA SER A 11 -40.98 -19.88 -31.76
C SER A 11 -42.07 -19.71 -30.72
N GLY A 12 -43.16 -19.04 -31.10
CA GLY A 12 -44.47 -19.21 -30.48
C GLY A 12 -44.95 -18.07 -29.56
N ILE A 13 -45.69 -17.14 -30.15
CA ILE A 13 -46.76 -16.28 -29.60
C ILE A 13 -47.22 -16.63 -28.15
N LEU A 14 -46.94 -15.75 -27.17
CA LEU A 14 -47.88 -15.08 -26.23
C LEU A 14 -47.06 -14.35 -25.15
N GLY A 15 -47.52 -13.18 -24.70
CA GLY A 15 -46.78 -12.24 -23.87
C GLY A 15 -46.14 -12.81 -22.60
N LEU A 16 -44.85 -12.56 -22.45
CA LEU A 16 -44.10 -12.70 -21.20
C LEU A 16 -43.12 -11.53 -21.14
N ILE A 17 -43.19 -10.78 -20.03
CA ILE A 17 -42.24 -9.74 -19.66
C ILE A 17 -40.84 -10.35 -19.77
N GLY A 18 -40.08 -9.92 -20.76
CA GLY A 18 -38.70 -10.35 -20.93
C GLY A 18 -37.89 -9.89 -19.73
N VAL A 19 -37.63 -10.78 -18.79
CA VAL A 19 -36.46 -10.64 -17.93
C VAL A 19 -35.28 -10.74 -18.87
N VAL A 20 -34.68 -9.59 -19.20
CA VAL A 20 -33.40 -9.57 -19.90
C VAL A 20 -32.43 -10.29 -18.98
N GLY A 21 -32.19 -11.57 -19.26
CA GLY A 21 -31.19 -12.35 -18.55
C GLY A 21 -29.88 -11.58 -18.65
N ALA A 22 -29.27 -11.27 -17.50
CA ALA A 22 -27.99 -10.60 -17.49
C ALA A 22 -27.04 -11.37 -18.41
N PHE A 23 -26.46 -10.69 -19.39
CA PHE A 23 -25.39 -11.28 -20.18
C PHE A 23 -24.29 -11.71 -19.20
N ASP A 24 -23.97 -13.00 -19.19
CA ASP A 24 -22.87 -13.50 -18.37
C ASP A 24 -21.56 -13.16 -19.08
N CYS A 25 -20.97 -12.03 -18.72
CA CYS A 25 -19.63 -11.66 -19.18
C CYS A 25 -18.58 -12.46 -18.40
N ALA A 26 -18.46 -13.74 -18.73
CA ALA A 26 -17.48 -14.66 -18.16
C ALA A 26 -16.64 -15.30 -19.28
N PRO A 27 -15.52 -14.67 -19.71
CA PRO A 27 -14.60 -15.28 -20.65
C PRO A 27 -14.02 -16.60 -20.11
N SER A 28 -13.98 -17.64 -20.94
CA SER A 28 -13.37 -18.93 -20.58
C SER A 28 -11.88 -18.83 -20.27
N SER A 29 -11.20 -17.81 -20.80
CA SER A 29 -9.80 -17.48 -20.52
C SER A 29 -9.58 -16.87 -19.13
N LYS A 30 -10.63 -16.60 -18.35
CA LYS A 30 -10.59 -15.88 -17.06
C LYS A 30 -10.11 -14.42 -17.15
N SER A 31 -9.71 -13.97 -18.32
CA SER A 31 -9.41 -12.57 -18.64
C SER A 31 -10.00 -12.19 -19.99
N TYR A 32 -10.31 -10.90 -20.14
CA TYR A 32 -10.78 -10.30 -21.38
C TYR A 32 -9.88 -9.12 -21.75
N THR A 33 -9.29 -9.20 -22.94
CA THR A 33 -8.40 -8.16 -23.46
C THR A 33 -9.17 -7.24 -24.39
N ILE A 34 -9.28 -5.97 -24.01
CA ILE A 34 -9.81 -4.89 -24.84
C ILE A 34 -8.74 -4.52 -25.87
N LYS A 35 -8.98 -4.82 -27.14
CA LYS A 35 -8.10 -4.48 -28.28
C LYS A 35 -8.62 -3.27 -29.04
N THR A 36 -9.93 -3.08 -29.03
CA THR A 36 -10.65 -2.05 -29.79
C THR A 36 -11.67 -1.35 -28.89
N ALA A 37 -12.17 -0.20 -29.35
CA ALA A 37 -13.29 0.47 -28.68
C ALA A 37 -14.57 -0.39 -28.65
N GLN A 38 -14.75 -1.27 -29.65
CA GLN A 38 -15.90 -2.17 -29.68
C GLN A 38 -15.82 -3.24 -28.59
N ASP A 39 -14.63 -3.76 -28.28
CA ASP A 39 -14.46 -4.73 -27.18
C ASP A 39 -14.88 -4.12 -25.82
N ALA A 40 -14.60 -2.84 -25.60
CA ALA A 40 -15.07 -2.12 -24.41
C ALA A 40 -16.60 -1.95 -24.43
N ALA A 41 -17.19 -1.61 -25.59
CA ALA A 41 -18.64 -1.46 -25.75
C ALA A 41 -19.41 -2.79 -25.54
N ASP A 42 -18.79 -3.92 -25.88
CA ASP A 42 -19.42 -5.24 -25.71
C ASP A 42 -19.55 -5.63 -24.23
N ILE A 43 -18.52 -5.36 -23.42
CA ILE A 43 -18.50 -5.80 -22.01
C ILE A 43 -19.31 -4.93 -21.06
N ILE A 44 -19.53 -3.65 -21.39
CA ILE A 44 -20.31 -2.74 -20.53
C ILE A 44 -21.81 -3.06 -20.51
N THR A 45 -22.27 -3.99 -21.36
CA THR A 45 -23.63 -4.51 -21.32
C THR A 45 -23.90 -5.44 -20.13
N CYS A 46 -22.86 -5.83 -19.40
CA CYS A 46 -22.91 -6.73 -18.26
C CYS A 46 -22.74 -5.97 -16.94
N PRO A 47 -23.76 -5.93 -16.06
CA PRO A 47 -23.62 -5.29 -14.75
C PRO A 47 -22.57 -5.98 -13.86
N THR A 48 -22.40 -7.29 -14.02
CA THR A 48 -21.35 -8.07 -13.33
C THR A 48 -20.48 -8.76 -14.38
N PHE A 49 -19.16 -8.57 -14.27
CA PHE A 49 -18.16 -9.17 -15.13
C PHE A 49 -17.34 -10.20 -14.32
N THR A 50 -17.22 -11.43 -14.81
CA THR A 50 -16.45 -12.49 -14.11
C THR A 50 -15.12 -12.74 -14.82
N GLY A 51 -14.01 -12.49 -14.13
CA GLY A 51 -12.67 -12.54 -14.69
C GLY A 51 -11.98 -11.17 -14.68
N SER A 52 -10.76 -11.10 -15.21
CA SER A 52 -9.96 -9.88 -15.23
C SER A 52 -10.10 -9.09 -16.54
N ILE A 53 -10.06 -7.77 -16.44
CA ILE A 53 -10.06 -6.85 -17.59
C ILE A 53 -8.63 -6.39 -17.85
N ILE A 54 -8.19 -6.53 -19.10
CA ILE A 54 -6.88 -6.13 -19.60
C ILE A 54 -7.08 -5.22 -20.80
N VAL A 55 -6.16 -4.28 -21.05
CA VAL A 55 -6.12 -3.50 -22.30
C VAL A 55 -4.86 -3.90 -23.08
N ALA A 56 -5.01 -4.15 -24.38
CA ALA A 56 -3.88 -4.51 -25.23
C ALA A 56 -2.82 -3.39 -25.31
N ALA A 57 -1.58 -3.75 -25.64
CA ALA A 57 -0.47 -2.80 -25.77
C ALA A 57 -0.75 -1.71 -26.83
N ASP A 58 -1.43 -2.10 -27.92
CA ASP A 58 -1.92 -1.28 -29.01
C ASP A 58 -3.43 -0.99 -28.92
N GLY A 59 -3.99 -1.13 -27.72
CA GLY A 59 -5.42 -0.95 -27.44
C GLY A 59 -5.93 0.49 -27.66
N PRO A 60 -7.23 0.71 -27.39
CA PRO A 60 -7.84 2.02 -27.58
C PRO A 60 -7.21 3.10 -26.69
N LYS A 61 -7.27 4.35 -27.14
CA LYS A 61 -6.81 5.51 -26.37
C LYS A 61 -7.68 5.79 -25.14
N THR A 62 -8.95 5.40 -25.19
CA THR A 62 -9.92 5.67 -24.14
C THR A 62 -10.71 4.40 -23.85
N VAL A 63 -10.83 4.06 -22.57
CA VAL A 63 -11.64 2.94 -22.09
C VAL A 63 -12.57 3.45 -21.01
N SER A 64 -13.87 3.43 -21.28
CA SER A 64 -14.89 3.56 -20.25
C SER A 64 -15.49 2.19 -19.94
N LEU A 65 -15.61 1.89 -18.66
CA LEU A 65 -16.29 0.71 -18.12
C LEU A 65 -17.65 1.10 -17.50
N ASP A 66 -18.24 2.22 -17.93
CA ASP A 66 -19.58 2.66 -17.52
C ASP A 66 -20.63 1.64 -17.97
N GLY A 67 -21.35 1.06 -17.01
CA GLY A 67 -22.29 -0.04 -17.20
C GLY A 67 -21.93 -1.27 -16.38
N ILE A 68 -20.64 -1.48 -16.09
CA ILE A 68 -20.18 -2.52 -15.17
C ILE A 68 -20.27 -1.98 -13.75
N SER A 69 -20.95 -2.72 -12.86
CA SER A 69 -21.07 -2.41 -11.43
C SER A 69 -20.11 -3.21 -10.56
N SER A 70 -19.75 -4.43 -10.98
CA SER A 70 -18.85 -5.33 -10.24
C SER A 70 -17.99 -6.17 -11.18
N ILE A 71 -16.70 -6.26 -10.89
CA ILE A 71 -15.75 -7.17 -11.55
C ILE A 71 -15.33 -8.21 -10.52
N LEU A 72 -15.73 -9.47 -10.74
CA LEU A 72 -15.29 -10.64 -9.97
C LEU A 72 -13.92 -11.11 -10.50
N GLY A 73 -12.92 -10.27 -10.31
CA GLY A 73 -11.58 -10.40 -10.85
C GLY A 73 -10.84 -9.08 -10.74
N ASN A 74 -9.84 -8.87 -11.60
CA ASN A 74 -8.94 -7.73 -11.50
C ASN A 74 -9.13 -6.76 -12.66
N ILE A 75 -8.80 -5.48 -12.45
CA ILE A 75 -8.36 -4.63 -13.56
C ILE A 75 -6.84 -4.72 -13.57
N ASP A 76 -6.28 -5.20 -14.67
CA ASP A 76 -4.86 -5.48 -14.81
C ASP A 76 -4.37 -4.96 -16.17
N ILE A 77 -3.90 -3.73 -16.19
CA ILE A 77 -3.53 -3.03 -17.43
C ILE A 77 -2.06 -2.68 -17.39
N GLU A 78 -1.32 -3.33 -18.27
CA GLU A 78 0.13 -3.18 -18.37
C GLU A 78 0.56 -2.86 -19.80
N ASN A 79 1.61 -2.04 -19.93
CA ASN A 79 2.32 -1.82 -21.19
C ASN A 79 1.45 -1.28 -22.35
N SER A 80 0.41 -0.49 -22.03
CA SER A 80 -0.42 0.17 -23.03
C SER A 80 0.13 1.55 -23.38
N ALA A 81 0.78 1.65 -24.53
CA ALA A 81 1.49 2.87 -24.97
C ALA A 81 0.54 3.98 -25.44
N GLN A 82 -0.73 3.67 -25.68
CA GLN A 82 -1.70 4.60 -26.27
C GLN A 82 -2.84 4.99 -25.32
N LEU A 83 -3.06 4.26 -24.22
CA LEU A 83 -4.14 4.54 -23.28
C LEU A 83 -3.91 5.90 -22.61
N GLN A 84 -4.88 6.79 -22.77
CA GLN A 84 -4.87 8.16 -22.27
C GLN A 84 -5.89 8.35 -21.14
N SER A 85 -7.02 7.64 -21.22
CA SER A 85 -8.08 7.72 -20.21
C SER A 85 -8.67 6.34 -19.91
N LEU A 86 -8.84 6.07 -18.63
CA LEU A 86 -9.54 4.91 -18.10
C LEU A 86 -10.56 5.38 -17.04
N SER A 87 -11.83 5.00 -17.21
CA SER A 87 -12.88 5.50 -16.32
C SER A 87 -14.02 4.52 -16.06
N SER A 88 -14.69 4.68 -14.92
CA SER A 88 -16.04 4.16 -14.65
C SER A 88 -16.72 4.94 -13.52
N SER A 89 -17.91 5.44 -13.80
CA SER A 89 -18.84 6.06 -12.84
C SER A 89 -19.73 5.04 -12.13
N THR A 90 -19.80 3.80 -12.62
CA THR A 90 -20.69 2.74 -12.11
C THR A 90 -19.98 1.64 -11.35
N LEU A 91 -18.66 1.45 -11.57
CA LEU A 91 -17.92 0.34 -10.99
C LEU A 91 -17.73 0.55 -9.48
N THR A 92 -18.36 -0.31 -8.69
CA THR A 92 -18.31 -0.28 -7.22
C THR A 92 -17.35 -1.29 -6.62
N ALA A 93 -17.10 -2.41 -7.32
CA ALA A 93 -16.30 -3.51 -6.80
C ALA A 93 -15.34 -4.10 -7.84
N VAL A 94 -14.10 -4.33 -7.43
CA VAL A 94 -13.06 -5.07 -8.16
C VAL A 94 -12.14 -5.75 -7.15
N ALA A 95 -11.54 -6.90 -7.43
CA ALA A 95 -10.64 -7.55 -6.47
C ALA A 95 -9.33 -6.76 -6.29
N SER A 96 -8.62 -6.48 -7.39
CA SER A 96 -7.40 -5.66 -7.41
C SER A 96 -7.37 -4.72 -8.62
N PHE A 97 -6.65 -3.61 -8.47
CA PHE A 97 -6.50 -2.60 -9.52
C PHE A 97 -5.02 -2.31 -9.81
N THR A 98 -4.50 -2.92 -10.87
CA THR A 98 -3.12 -2.77 -11.32
C THR A 98 -3.04 -1.93 -12.59
N LEU A 99 -2.20 -0.89 -12.55
CA LEU A 99 -1.83 -0.04 -13.68
C LEU A 99 -0.32 0.06 -13.74
N ASN A 100 0.29 -0.45 -14.80
CA ASN A 100 1.76 -0.48 -14.92
C ASN A 100 2.22 -0.05 -16.32
N ASN A 101 3.20 0.86 -16.36
CA ASN A 101 3.86 1.28 -17.60
C ASN A 101 2.85 1.81 -18.64
N LEU A 102 2.12 2.86 -18.27
CA LEU A 102 1.11 3.52 -19.10
C LEU A 102 1.56 4.97 -19.36
N PRO A 103 2.49 5.19 -20.30
CA PRO A 103 3.21 6.47 -20.42
C PRO A 103 2.31 7.65 -20.79
N LYS A 104 1.14 7.39 -21.39
CA LYS A 104 0.19 8.42 -21.85
C LYS A 104 -1.06 8.53 -20.98
N LEU A 105 -1.24 7.69 -19.97
CA LEU A 105 -2.44 7.74 -19.12
C LEU A 105 -2.41 9.05 -18.33
N SER A 106 -3.31 9.97 -18.66
CA SER A 106 -3.39 11.29 -18.03
C SER A 106 -4.61 11.47 -17.15
N ASN A 107 -5.67 10.70 -17.40
CA ASN A 107 -6.93 10.79 -16.68
C ASN A 107 -7.38 9.40 -16.20
N LEU A 108 -7.61 9.29 -14.89
CA LEU A 108 -8.14 8.10 -14.23
C LEU A 108 -9.34 8.48 -13.35
N SER A 109 -10.51 7.87 -13.59
CA SER A 109 -11.74 8.23 -12.86
C SER A 109 -12.59 7.02 -12.48
N PHE A 110 -12.58 6.66 -11.20
CA PHE A 110 -13.38 5.60 -10.57
C PHE A 110 -14.04 6.09 -9.27
N PRO A 111 -14.90 7.12 -9.32
CA PRO A 111 -15.48 7.73 -8.12
C PRO A 111 -16.36 6.77 -7.31
N ALA A 112 -17.09 5.86 -7.98
CA ALA A 112 -18.01 4.93 -7.32
C ALA A 112 -17.34 3.71 -6.67
N LEU A 113 -16.02 3.56 -6.84
CA LEU A 113 -15.30 2.40 -6.32
C LEU A 113 -15.32 2.40 -4.80
N THR A 114 -15.78 1.31 -4.17
CA THR A 114 -15.84 1.21 -2.71
C THR A 114 -15.30 -0.12 -2.19
N ASN A 115 -15.22 -1.16 -3.02
CA ASN A 115 -14.78 -2.49 -2.59
C ASN A 115 -13.63 -2.98 -3.46
N PHE A 116 -12.42 -3.04 -2.88
CA PHE A 116 -11.22 -3.59 -3.49
C PHE A 116 -10.21 -3.96 -2.41
N SER A 117 -9.28 -4.86 -2.73
CA SER A 117 -8.26 -5.32 -1.77
C SER A 117 -6.90 -4.66 -1.99
N SER A 118 -6.56 -4.30 -3.22
CA SER A 118 -5.27 -3.68 -3.53
C SER A 118 -5.31 -2.75 -4.74
N LEU A 119 -4.38 -1.80 -4.74
CA LEU A 119 -4.16 -0.81 -5.78
C LEU A 119 -2.66 -0.69 -6.04
N THR A 120 -2.22 -0.99 -7.26
CA THR A 120 -0.80 -0.94 -7.65
C THR A 120 -0.65 -0.10 -8.91
N TRP A 121 -0.21 1.15 -8.74
CA TRP A 121 0.02 2.09 -9.82
C TRP A 121 1.50 2.38 -9.94
N SER A 122 2.09 2.08 -11.09
CA SER A 122 3.52 2.16 -11.30
C SER A 122 3.84 2.68 -12.71
N ASN A 123 4.77 3.64 -12.80
CA ASN A 123 5.25 4.18 -14.07
C ASN A 123 4.11 4.80 -14.89
N LEU A 124 3.47 5.82 -14.31
CA LEU A 124 2.37 6.58 -14.89
C LEU A 124 2.77 8.07 -15.03
N PRO A 125 3.80 8.38 -15.85
CA PRO A 125 4.45 9.70 -15.87
C PRO A 125 3.54 10.82 -16.40
N SER A 126 2.43 10.50 -17.04
CA SER A 126 1.46 11.50 -17.53
C SER A 126 0.24 11.64 -16.63
N LEU A 127 0.11 10.82 -15.57
CA LEU A 127 -1.09 10.80 -14.73
C LEU A 127 -1.11 12.03 -13.82
N THR A 128 -1.91 13.02 -14.19
CA THR A 128 -2.09 14.28 -13.44
C THR A 128 -3.48 14.39 -12.83
N GLU A 129 -4.48 13.77 -13.43
CA GLU A 129 -5.87 13.80 -12.98
C GLU A 129 -6.28 12.40 -12.49
N CYS A 130 -6.67 12.31 -11.22
CA CYS A 130 -7.11 11.06 -10.61
C CYS A 130 -8.26 11.32 -9.65
N THR A 131 -9.34 10.56 -9.80
CA THR A 131 -10.46 10.50 -8.85
C THR A 131 -10.79 9.04 -8.61
N VAL A 132 -10.50 8.51 -7.42
CA VAL A 132 -10.77 7.10 -7.09
C VAL A 132 -11.38 7.00 -5.70
N ALA A 133 -12.43 6.19 -5.58
CA ALA A 133 -13.13 5.89 -4.33
C ALA A 133 -13.43 7.13 -3.48
N THR A 134 -14.30 8.01 -4.00
CA THR A 134 -14.66 9.25 -3.32
C THR A 134 -15.56 9.02 -2.10
N GLY A 135 -16.21 7.85 -2.03
CA GLY A 135 -16.98 7.39 -0.88
C GLY A 135 -16.15 6.61 0.15
N ALA A 136 -16.82 6.14 1.20
CA ALA A 136 -16.18 5.25 2.17
C ALA A 136 -15.87 3.89 1.54
N VAL A 137 -14.62 3.44 1.66
CA VAL A 137 -14.23 2.09 1.24
C VAL A 137 -14.71 1.04 2.23
N GLN A 138 -15.10 -0.12 1.72
CA GLN A 138 -15.57 -1.25 2.49
C GLN A 138 -14.39 -2.09 2.96
N GLY A 139 -14.11 -2.04 4.26
CA GLY A 139 -13.06 -2.84 4.87
C GLY A 139 -11.68 -2.22 4.77
N GLU A 140 -10.68 -3.04 5.12
CA GLU A 140 -9.26 -2.68 5.16
C GLU A 140 -8.65 -2.97 3.78
N ILE A 141 -7.98 -1.97 3.19
CA ILE A 141 -7.26 -2.12 1.92
C ILE A 141 -5.89 -2.69 2.26
N GLN A 142 -5.54 -3.84 1.69
CA GLN A 142 -4.34 -4.55 2.08
C GLN A 142 -3.08 -3.82 1.60
N ASP A 143 -3.00 -3.54 0.30
CA ASP A 143 -1.77 -3.03 -0.31
C ASP A 143 -2.09 -1.90 -1.29
N VAL A 144 -1.42 -0.76 -1.10
CA VAL A 144 -1.49 0.41 -1.97
C VAL A 144 -0.08 0.81 -2.37
N THR A 145 0.20 0.82 -3.67
CA THR A 145 1.47 1.31 -4.23
C THR A 145 1.19 2.41 -5.24
N ILE A 146 1.78 3.59 -5.02
CA ILE A 146 1.80 4.72 -5.93
C ILE A 146 3.27 5.03 -6.23
N TYR A 147 3.74 4.58 -7.39
CA TYR A 147 5.14 4.64 -7.76
C TYR A 147 5.35 5.36 -9.10
N ASN A 148 6.24 6.35 -9.14
CA ASN A 148 6.60 7.05 -10.37
C ASN A 148 5.37 7.56 -11.16
N THR A 149 4.58 8.40 -10.49
CA THR A 149 3.41 9.06 -11.08
C THR A 149 3.61 10.59 -11.11
N SER A 150 2.82 11.28 -11.92
CA SER A 150 2.78 12.75 -11.98
C SER A 150 1.71 13.38 -11.08
N LEU A 151 1.11 12.60 -10.18
CA LEU A 151 0.09 13.07 -9.25
C LEU A 151 0.68 14.09 -8.28
N LYS A 152 -0.06 15.18 -8.04
CA LYS A 152 0.33 16.25 -7.11
C LYS A 152 -0.20 16.08 -5.69
N ALA A 153 -1.33 15.38 -5.57
CA ALA A 153 -2.05 15.18 -4.33
C ALA A 153 -2.69 13.79 -4.31
N LEU A 154 -2.88 13.24 -3.11
CA LEU A 154 -3.50 11.94 -2.86
C LEU A 154 -4.62 12.07 -1.81
N ASP A 155 -5.33 13.20 -1.80
CA ASP A 155 -6.35 13.53 -0.79
C ASP A 155 -7.51 12.51 -0.73
N TRP A 156 -7.68 11.72 -1.79
CA TRP A 156 -8.64 10.62 -1.86
C TRP A 156 -8.21 9.37 -1.07
N LEU A 157 -6.92 9.21 -0.77
CA LEU A 157 -6.35 8.06 -0.07
C LEU A 157 -6.55 8.19 1.45
N LYS A 158 -7.80 8.11 1.89
CA LYS A 158 -8.19 8.16 3.32
C LYS A 158 -8.50 6.80 3.92
N TRP A 159 -8.00 5.74 3.30
CA TRP A 159 -8.42 4.37 3.55
C TRP A 159 -7.64 3.73 4.71
N PRO A 160 -8.26 2.81 5.47
CA PRO A 160 -7.52 1.97 6.41
C PRO A 160 -6.61 1.00 5.65
N ILE A 161 -5.31 1.03 5.95
CA ILE A 161 -4.28 0.20 5.30
C ILE A 161 -3.91 -1.00 6.18
N GLY A 162 -4.04 -2.21 5.63
CA GLY A 162 -3.84 -3.46 6.36
C GLY A 162 -2.45 -4.06 6.29
N THR A 163 -1.75 -3.91 5.16
CA THR A 163 -0.41 -4.49 4.93
C THR A 163 0.59 -3.42 4.53
N GLY A 164 0.34 -2.68 3.46
CA GLY A 164 1.37 -1.85 2.85
C GLY A 164 0.82 -0.58 2.22
N LEU A 165 1.45 0.54 2.54
CA LEU A 165 1.32 1.77 1.75
C LEU A 165 2.71 2.17 1.28
N ASN A 166 2.92 2.18 -0.04
CA ASN A 166 4.17 2.59 -0.65
C ASN A 166 3.93 3.78 -1.58
N ILE A 167 4.40 4.96 -1.18
CA ILE A 167 4.35 6.18 -1.98
C ILE A 167 5.79 6.60 -2.26
N SER A 168 6.28 6.23 -3.44
CA SER A 168 7.69 6.45 -3.77
C SER A 168 7.94 6.92 -5.20
N ASN A 169 9.01 7.70 -5.37
CA ASN A 169 9.42 8.24 -6.66
C ASN A 169 8.34 9.11 -7.35
N ASN A 170 7.44 9.73 -6.59
CA ASN A 170 6.44 10.64 -7.14
C ASN A 170 7.00 12.06 -7.13
N ALA A 171 7.65 12.44 -8.23
CA ALA A 171 8.36 13.71 -8.34
C ALA A 171 7.47 14.94 -8.13
N ASN A 172 6.15 14.84 -8.39
CA ASN A 172 5.23 15.96 -8.33
C ASN A 172 4.37 16.01 -7.06
N LEU A 173 4.44 14.97 -6.21
CA LEU A 173 3.63 14.89 -5.00
C LEU A 173 4.08 15.95 -3.99
N GLN A 174 3.16 16.76 -3.47
CA GLN A 174 3.49 17.92 -2.63
C GLN A 174 3.21 17.71 -1.14
N ALA A 175 2.15 16.98 -0.82
CA ALA A 175 1.73 16.70 0.56
C ALA A 175 1.05 15.33 0.64
N PHE A 176 1.10 14.73 1.83
CA PHE A 176 0.32 13.55 2.17
C PHE A 176 -0.06 13.56 3.65
N ASP A 177 -1.34 13.27 3.94
CA ASP A 177 -1.83 13.20 5.31
C ASP A 177 -2.05 11.75 5.70
N ILE A 178 -1.51 11.33 6.86
CA ILE A 178 -1.85 10.03 7.44
C ILE A 178 -3.17 10.19 8.22
N PRO A 179 -4.31 9.68 7.71
CA PRO A 179 -5.63 10.06 8.22
C PRO A 179 -6.13 9.16 9.35
N TYR A 180 -5.28 8.29 9.90
CA TYR A 180 -5.62 7.34 10.97
C TYR A 180 -4.79 7.58 12.23
N SER A 181 -5.27 7.06 13.36
CA SER A 181 -4.63 7.25 14.67
C SER A 181 -3.52 6.25 14.96
N ALA A 182 -3.39 5.17 14.20
CA ALA A 182 -2.33 4.20 14.44
C ALA A 182 -1.87 3.48 13.17
N ILE A 183 -0.58 3.14 13.11
CA ILE A 183 -0.03 2.18 12.15
C ILE A 183 -0.07 0.80 12.81
N ASN A 184 -0.95 -0.07 12.32
CA ASN A 184 -1.22 -1.36 12.93
C ASN A 184 -0.04 -2.34 12.87
N ALA A 185 0.01 -3.28 13.81
CA ALA A 185 0.99 -4.37 13.75
C ALA A 185 0.79 -5.20 12.46
N GLY A 186 1.89 -5.39 11.73
CA GLY A 186 1.90 -6.07 10.44
C GLY A 186 1.62 -5.17 9.23
N SER A 187 1.41 -3.86 9.42
CA SER A 187 1.41 -2.89 8.33
C SER A 187 2.74 -2.12 8.22
N ALA A 188 3.08 -1.66 7.02
CA ALA A 188 4.24 -0.82 6.76
C ALA A 188 3.87 0.33 5.82
N LEU A 189 4.25 1.54 6.22
CA LEU A 189 4.12 2.74 5.42
C LEU A 189 5.50 3.20 4.98
N THR A 190 5.67 3.39 3.68
CA THR A 190 6.91 3.86 3.09
C THR A 190 6.63 5.09 2.24
N PHE A 191 7.34 6.16 2.56
CA PHE A 191 7.38 7.41 1.80
C PHE A 191 8.81 7.66 1.41
N SER A 192 9.18 7.39 0.15
CA SER A 192 10.57 7.55 -0.26
C SER A 192 10.78 8.19 -1.62
N ASN A 193 11.84 8.99 -1.74
CA ASN A 193 12.25 9.60 -3.00
C ASN A 193 11.15 10.46 -3.64
N ASN A 194 10.37 11.20 -2.85
CA ASN A 194 9.39 12.18 -3.35
C ASN A 194 10.01 13.59 -3.21
N PRO A 195 10.77 14.08 -4.21
CA PRO A 195 11.61 15.28 -4.06
C PRO A 195 10.83 16.59 -3.86
N ASN A 196 9.55 16.67 -4.25
CA ASN A 196 8.70 17.84 -4.01
C ASN A 196 7.74 17.67 -2.82
N LEU A 197 7.82 16.55 -2.10
CA LEU A 197 6.99 16.32 -0.92
C LEU A 197 7.49 17.21 0.22
N THR A 198 6.66 18.15 0.63
CA THR A 198 7.00 19.15 1.67
C THR A 198 6.49 18.76 3.03
N THR A 199 5.34 18.07 3.08
CA THR A 199 4.62 17.78 4.32
C THR A 199 4.13 16.34 4.30
N ILE A 200 4.37 15.65 5.42
CA ILE A 200 3.67 14.41 5.76
C ILE A 200 2.99 14.67 7.11
N ASP A 201 1.67 14.84 7.12
CA ASP A 201 0.95 15.07 8.38
C ASP A 201 0.80 13.75 9.14
N VAL A 202 1.48 13.69 10.29
CA VAL A 202 1.52 12.55 11.23
C VAL A 202 0.90 12.90 12.58
N SER A 203 0.29 14.09 12.71
CA SER A 203 -0.20 14.66 13.98
C SER A 203 -1.27 13.81 14.65
N ARG A 204 -2.03 13.02 13.86
CA ARG A 204 -3.12 12.17 14.35
C ARG A 204 -2.65 10.86 14.95
N LEU A 205 -1.41 10.45 14.70
CA LEU A 205 -0.88 9.19 15.18
C LEU A 205 -0.69 9.22 16.69
N THR A 206 -1.30 8.26 17.38
CA THR A 206 -1.09 7.97 18.81
C THR A 206 -0.19 6.76 19.03
N GLY A 207 -0.10 5.85 18.05
CA GLY A 207 0.79 4.69 18.14
C GLY A 207 1.25 4.14 16.79
N ILE A 208 2.52 3.73 16.72
CA ILE A 208 3.11 3.06 15.56
C ILE A 208 3.51 1.64 15.96
N TYR A 209 2.66 0.66 15.68
CA TYR A 209 2.88 -0.76 15.98
C TYR A 209 3.44 -1.54 14.79
N GLY A 210 3.31 -1.00 13.58
CA GLY A 210 3.91 -1.50 12.34
C GLY A 210 5.19 -0.76 11.97
N GLY A 211 5.41 -0.57 10.67
CA GLY A 211 6.55 0.16 10.11
C GLY A 211 6.17 1.56 9.61
N LEU A 212 7.01 2.55 9.88
CA LEU A 212 7.00 3.84 9.21
C LEU A 212 8.41 4.14 8.69
N ASP A 213 8.55 4.25 7.37
CA ASP A 213 9.80 4.62 6.70
C ASP A 213 9.57 5.91 5.91
N VAL A 214 10.27 6.98 6.31
CA VAL A 214 10.30 8.27 5.63
C VAL A 214 11.75 8.57 5.27
N THR A 215 12.12 8.28 4.02
CA THR A 215 13.51 8.33 3.56
C THR A 215 13.65 9.13 2.26
N SER A 216 14.70 9.92 2.13
CA SER A 216 15.06 10.58 0.86
C SER A 216 13.99 11.54 0.30
N ASN A 217 13.15 12.13 1.16
CA ASN A 217 12.23 13.21 0.77
C ASN A 217 12.89 14.54 1.14
N THR A 218 13.56 15.17 0.18
CA THR A 218 14.49 16.28 0.43
C THR A 218 13.83 17.58 0.90
N GLN A 219 12.53 17.74 0.66
CA GLN A 219 11.76 18.94 1.05
C GLN A 219 10.92 18.74 2.33
N VAL A 220 10.89 17.54 2.90
CA VAL A 220 10.27 17.31 4.22
C VAL A 220 11.24 17.77 5.30
N LEU A 221 11.09 19.01 5.73
CA LEU A 221 11.95 19.62 6.75
C LEU A 221 11.42 19.39 8.18
N GLN A 222 10.13 19.11 8.32
CA GLN A 222 9.48 19.01 9.62
C GLN A 222 8.55 17.81 9.71
N MET A 223 8.51 17.18 10.89
CA MET A 223 7.49 16.19 11.24
C MET A 223 7.10 16.32 12.71
N ALA A 224 5.83 16.66 12.94
CA ALA A 224 5.27 16.87 14.28
C ALA A 224 4.37 15.69 14.68
N PHE A 225 4.88 14.85 15.56
CA PHE A 225 4.14 13.71 16.13
C PHE A 225 3.51 14.12 17.47
N ASP A 226 2.61 15.10 17.42
CA ASP A 226 2.09 15.78 18.61
C ASP A 226 1.38 14.84 19.59
N ASN A 227 0.68 13.82 19.07
CA ASN A 227 -0.10 12.88 19.86
C ASN A 227 0.55 11.50 20.00
N LEU A 228 1.77 11.29 19.47
CA LEU A 228 2.38 9.96 19.42
C LEU A 228 2.89 9.53 20.79
N GLU A 229 2.24 8.52 21.37
CA GLU A 229 2.56 8.02 22.72
C GLU A 229 3.51 6.81 22.69
N ILE A 230 3.38 5.95 21.67
CA ILE A 230 4.04 4.64 21.63
C ILE A 230 4.62 4.34 20.24
N ILE A 231 5.90 3.95 20.20
CA ILE A 231 6.51 3.26 19.05
C ILE A 231 6.67 1.78 19.41
N GLY A 232 5.73 0.97 18.93
CA GLY A 232 5.69 -0.47 19.11
C GLY A 232 6.46 -1.26 18.05
N GLY A 233 6.47 -0.76 16.82
CA GLY A 233 7.16 -1.37 15.68
C GLY A 233 8.44 -0.62 15.29
N PHE A 234 8.64 -0.34 14.01
CA PHE A 234 9.86 0.32 13.53
C PHE A 234 9.55 1.67 12.90
N VAL A 235 10.35 2.68 13.24
CA VAL A 235 10.28 4.00 12.63
C VAL A 235 11.67 4.38 12.13
N GLN A 236 11.80 4.60 10.82
CA GLN A 236 13.01 5.10 10.17
C GLN A 236 12.72 6.45 9.54
N LEU A 237 13.45 7.46 9.99
CA LEU A 237 13.41 8.79 9.41
C LEU A 237 14.80 9.10 8.86
N SER A 238 14.94 9.38 7.57
CA SER A 238 16.19 9.85 6.96
C SER A 238 15.93 10.98 5.97
N GLY A 239 16.51 12.15 6.20
CA GLY A 239 16.28 13.31 5.34
C GLY A 239 16.99 14.57 5.82
N ALA A 240 16.49 15.73 5.38
CA ALA A 240 17.01 17.05 5.75
C ALA A 240 16.17 17.72 6.85
N PHE A 241 15.70 16.94 7.81
CA PHE A 241 14.84 17.45 8.88
C PHE A 241 15.54 18.50 9.74
N THR A 242 14.87 19.61 9.99
CA THR A 242 15.30 20.67 10.92
C THR A 242 14.43 20.72 12.17
N ASN A 243 13.25 20.09 12.15
CA ASN A 243 12.40 19.97 13.32
C ASN A 243 11.65 18.64 13.31
N VAL A 244 11.89 17.82 14.32
CA VAL A 244 11.09 16.61 14.58
C VAL A 244 10.70 16.67 16.05
N SER A 245 9.41 16.58 16.33
CA SER A 245 8.88 16.67 17.70
C SER A 245 7.98 15.47 18.01
N MET A 246 8.10 14.96 19.24
CA MET A 246 7.27 13.87 19.76
C MET A 246 6.93 14.13 21.24
N PRO A 247 6.20 15.21 21.57
CA PRO A 247 6.04 15.67 22.95
C PRO A 247 5.26 14.70 23.85
N ALA A 248 4.33 13.93 23.27
CA ALA A 248 3.52 12.94 24.00
C ALA A 248 4.22 11.57 24.16
N MET A 249 5.45 11.41 23.66
CA MET A 249 6.14 10.13 23.65
C MET A 249 6.36 9.59 25.06
N SER A 250 5.86 8.38 25.30
CA SER A 250 5.97 7.70 26.60
C SER A 250 6.86 6.47 26.54
N ARG A 251 6.91 5.76 25.40
CA ARG A 251 7.58 4.45 25.30
C ARG A 251 7.94 4.04 23.87
N ILE A 252 9.13 3.45 23.71
CA ILE A 252 9.61 2.87 22.45
C ILE A 252 9.90 1.39 22.68
N THR A 253 8.95 0.49 22.46
CA THR A 253 9.22 -0.95 22.63
C THR A 253 9.87 -1.57 21.40
N GLY A 254 9.70 -0.96 20.24
CA GLY A 254 10.33 -1.40 18.99
C GLY A 254 11.66 -0.68 18.75
N ALA A 255 11.84 -0.14 17.55
CA ALA A 255 13.04 0.58 17.18
C ALA A 255 12.73 1.92 16.50
N PHE A 256 13.44 2.96 16.93
CA PHE A 256 13.34 4.30 16.37
C PHE A 256 14.70 4.77 15.88
N THR A 257 14.82 5.02 14.59
CA THR A 257 16.04 5.58 13.98
C THR A 257 15.70 6.88 13.29
N VAL A 258 16.42 7.94 13.65
CA VAL A 258 16.37 9.23 12.96
C VAL A 258 17.77 9.66 12.57
N ARG A 259 17.97 9.87 11.26
CA ARG A 259 19.20 10.41 10.68
C ARG A 259 18.86 11.65 9.88
N SER A 260 19.32 12.81 10.33
CA SER A 260 19.08 14.06 9.61
C SER A 260 20.37 14.70 9.15
N THR A 261 20.38 15.26 7.94
CA THR A 261 21.44 16.15 7.48
C THR A 261 21.30 17.55 8.07
N GLY A 262 20.09 17.92 8.52
CA GLY A 262 19.81 19.14 9.27
C GLY A 262 20.03 18.97 10.77
N ASP A 263 19.90 20.08 11.51
CA ASP A 263 20.07 20.09 12.96
C ASP A 263 18.80 19.63 13.69
N ILE A 264 18.87 18.44 14.29
CA ILE A 264 17.85 17.87 15.17
C ILE A 264 18.39 17.62 16.59
N THR A 265 19.44 18.34 16.99
CA THR A 265 20.11 18.16 18.29
C THR A 265 19.14 18.28 19.46
N ASN A 266 18.15 19.18 19.36
CA ASN A 266 17.11 19.34 20.37
C ASN A 266 16.24 18.09 20.55
N LEU A 267 15.91 17.38 19.47
CA LEU A 267 15.21 16.10 19.54
C LEU A 267 16.10 15.08 20.26
N CYS A 268 17.35 14.91 19.83
CA CYS A 268 18.26 13.91 20.41
C CYS A 268 18.44 14.14 21.93
N ASN A 269 18.69 15.38 22.34
CA ASN A 269 18.78 15.76 23.75
C ASN A 269 17.48 15.48 24.53
N SER A 270 16.32 15.68 23.90
CA SER A 270 15.02 15.38 24.53
C SER A 270 14.84 13.88 24.75
N LEU A 271 15.21 13.06 23.78
CA LEU A 271 15.10 11.60 23.86
C LEU A 271 16.00 11.02 24.95
N GLU A 272 17.24 11.52 25.08
CA GLU A 272 18.17 11.12 26.14
C GLU A 272 17.65 11.46 27.54
N LYS A 273 17.03 12.64 27.70
CA LYS A 273 16.46 13.07 28.99
C LYS A 273 15.24 12.26 29.41
N GLN A 274 14.45 11.79 28.44
CA GLN A 274 13.23 11.04 28.73
C GLN A 274 13.49 9.60 29.24
N GLN A 275 14.73 9.09 29.15
CA GLN A 275 15.10 7.73 29.58
C GLN A 275 14.11 6.66 29.09
N LEU A 276 13.68 6.79 27.84
CA LEU A 276 12.68 5.90 27.25
C LEU A 276 13.18 4.45 27.30
N THR A 277 12.34 3.53 27.73
CA THR A 277 12.62 2.10 27.68
C THR A 277 12.56 1.67 26.21
N GLY A 278 13.71 1.50 25.54
CA GLY A 278 13.77 1.17 24.11
C GLY A 278 15.13 1.33 23.45
N HIS A 279 15.26 0.84 22.21
CA HIS A 279 16.40 1.12 21.34
C HIS A 279 16.06 2.26 20.39
N TYR A 280 16.78 3.38 20.52
CA TYR A 280 16.70 4.47 19.57
C TYR A 280 18.09 4.92 19.12
N THR A 281 18.18 5.42 17.90
CA THR A 281 19.40 6.00 17.34
C THR A 281 19.04 7.37 16.75
N CYS A 282 19.70 8.42 17.25
CA CYS A 282 19.50 9.80 16.82
C CYS A 282 20.82 10.36 16.29
N MET A 283 20.87 10.66 15.00
CA MET A 283 22.05 11.16 14.31
C MET A 283 21.74 12.54 13.71
N PRO A 284 21.98 13.64 14.46
CA PRO A 284 21.86 14.99 13.94
C PRO A 284 23.03 15.32 13.02
N ASN A 285 22.84 16.23 12.06
CA ASN A 285 23.92 16.75 11.21
C ASN A 285 24.76 15.66 10.50
N ALA A 286 24.12 14.57 10.06
CA ALA A 286 24.76 13.35 9.57
C ALA A 286 25.64 13.52 8.31
N ASP A 287 25.54 14.64 7.60
CA ASP A 287 26.37 15.01 6.44
C ASP A 287 27.18 16.31 6.69
N ALA A 288 27.17 16.85 7.91
CA ALA A 288 28.04 17.95 8.28
C ALA A 288 29.48 17.41 8.38
N HIS A 289 30.19 17.50 7.26
CA HIS A 289 31.63 17.30 7.21
C HIS A 289 32.27 18.16 8.32
N THR A 290 32.72 17.53 9.38
CA THR A 290 33.45 18.17 10.48
C THR A 290 34.80 18.66 9.93
N THR A 291 34.85 19.92 9.50
CA THR A 291 36.10 20.67 9.45
C THR A 291 36.43 21.13 10.86
N THR A 292 37.04 20.24 11.65
CA THR A 292 37.83 20.68 12.81
C THR A 292 39.02 19.74 12.97
N SER A 293 40.20 20.28 12.70
CA SER A 293 41.50 19.65 12.91
C SER A 293 41.70 19.23 14.37
N GLY A 294 42.22 18.03 14.58
CA GLY A 294 42.89 17.67 15.84
C GLY A 294 42.90 16.17 16.13
N GLY A 295 44.07 15.53 15.97
CA GLY A 295 44.40 14.31 16.71
C GLY A 295 44.58 13.05 15.87
N SER A 296 45.84 12.79 15.53
CA SER A 296 46.36 11.54 15.01
C SER A 296 45.90 10.32 15.82
N ALA A 297 45.33 9.32 15.14
CA ALA A 297 45.43 7.91 15.50
C ALA A 297 45.20 7.06 14.26
N THR A 298 46.28 6.46 13.79
CA THR A 298 46.42 5.49 12.71
C THR A 298 45.40 4.35 12.80
N PRO A 299 44.93 3.83 11.65
CA PRO A 299 44.85 2.39 11.50
C PRO A 299 45.69 1.93 10.31
N THR A 300 46.58 0.98 10.60
CA THR A 300 47.41 0.23 9.66
C THR A 300 46.55 -0.40 8.56
N SER A 301 46.69 0.08 7.33
CA SER A 301 46.28 -0.62 6.12
C SER A 301 47.47 -1.38 5.56
N THR A 302 47.49 -2.70 5.76
CA THR A 302 48.34 -3.62 5.00
C THR A 302 47.60 -4.00 3.73
N SER A 303 48.02 -3.44 2.60
CA SER A 303 47.81 -4.01 1.27
C SER A 303 48.81 -3.34 0.32
N THR A 304 49.97 -3.98 0.21
CA THR A 304 50.94 -3.78 -0.87
C THR A 304 50.33 -4.27 -2.18
N SER A 305 50.25 -3.37 -3.14
CA SER A 305 50.01 -3.66 -4.55
C SER A 305 51.37 -3.92 -5.20
N ASP A 306 51.65 -5.15 -5.58
CA ASP A 306 52.67 -5.44 -6.59
C ASP A 306 51.96 -6.03 -7.81
N SER A 307 52.18 -5.35 -8.92
CA SER A 307 51.80 -5.75 -10.26
C SER A 307 52.80 -6.77 -10.77
N ASP A 308 52.33 -7.90 -11.28
CA ASP A 308 53.08 -8.67 -12.27
C ASP A 308 52.11 -9.27 -13.30
N ASP A 309 52.34 -8.89 -14.54
CA ASP A 309 51.76 -9.44 -15.75
C ASP A 309 52.68 -10.57 -16.23
N SER A 310 52.13 -11.75 -16.47
CA SER A 310 52.67 -12.68 -17.45
C SER A 310 51.63 -13.71 -17.89
N SER A 311 51.56 -13.82 -19.21
CA SER A 311 50.87 -14.81 -20.03
C SER A 311 51.20 -16.26 -19.66
N GLU A 312 50.23 -17.18 -19.79
CA GLU A 312 50.21 -18.20 -20.84
C GLU A 312 48.98 -19.12 -20.73
N ALA A 313 48.78 -19.86 -21.82
CA ALA A 313 47.56 -20.55 -22.20
C ALA A 313 47.37 -21.95 -21.61
N ASP A 314 46.12 -22.40 -21.77
CA ASP A 314 45.70 -23.71 -22.26
C ASP A 314 45.02 -24.71 -21.29
N SER A 315 43.96 -25.32 -21.86
CA SER A 315 43.45 -26.68 -21.65
C SER A 315 42.39 -27.00 -20.58
N ASN A 316 41.16 -27.10 -21.10
CA ASN A 316 40.24 -28.26 -21.09
C ASN A 316 39.80 -28.94 -19.79
N ASN A 317 38.48 -28.86 -19.53
CA ASN A 317 37.50 -29.98 -19.41
C ASN A 317 36.16 -29.35 -18.94
N GLY A 318 34.95 -29.68 -19.38
CA GLY A 318 34.40 -30.80 -20.14
C GLY A 318 33.01 -31.13 -19.55
N GLY A 319 31.93 -30.96 -20.35
CA GLY A 319 30.58 -31.54 -20.15
C GLY A 319 29.72 -30.92 -19.01
N LEU A 320 28.39 -30.84 -19.08
CA LEU A 320 27.39 -31.62 -19.81
C LEU A 320 26.16 -30.74 -20.14
N GLY A 321 25.66 -30.88 -21.37
CA GLY A 321 24.35 -30.36 -21.76
C GLY A 321 23.21 -31.20 -21.18
N ARG A 322 22.07 -30.56 -20.93
CA ARG A 322 20.75 -31.18 -20.74
C ARG A 322 19.66 -30.18 -21.08
N GLY A 323 18.96 -30.46 -22.17
CA GLY A 323 17.66 -29.90 -22.45
C GLY A 323 16.60 -30.44 -21.48
N GLU A 324 15.56 -29.62 -21.33
CA GLU A 324 14.16 -29.96 -21.05
C GLU A 324 13.86 -31.33 -20.40
N ILE A 325 13.64 -31.31 -19.08
CA ILE A 325 12.64 -32.18 -18.44
C ILE A 325 11.82 -31.34 -17.45
N ALA A 326 10.52 -31.25 -17.74
CA ALA A 326 9.47 -30.57 -16.99
C ALA A 326 9.17 -31.22 -15.63
N GLY A 327 8.59 -30.41 -14.73
CA GLY A 327 8.53 -30.66 -13.30
C GLY A 327 7.38 -31.51 -12.74
N VAL A 328 7.57 -31.88 -11.46
CA VAL A 328 6.53 -32.19 -10.45
C VAL A 328 7.08 -31.89 -9.04
N VAL A 329 7.61 -30.70 -8.77
CA VAL A 329 8.04 -30.32 -7.39
C VAL A 329 7.44 -28.99 -6.90
N ILE A 330 6.90 -28.16 -7.79
CA ILE A 330 6.38 -26.83 -7.44
C ILE A 330 4.93 -26.88 -6.91
N ALA A 331 4.15 -27.91 -7.24
CA ALA A 331 2.74 -28.01 -6.82
C ALA A 331 2.54 -28.33 -5.32
N CYS A 332 3.45 -29.09 -4.70
CA CYS A 332 3.37 -29.44 -3.27
C CYS A 332 3.79 -28.26 -2.36
N ILE A 333 4.74 -27.45 -2.82
CA ILE A 333 5.24 -26.30 -2.06
C ILE A 333 4.18 -25.17 -2.07
N VAL A 334 3.54 -24.92 -3.21
CA VAL A 334 2.49 -23.89 -3.31
C VAL A 334 1.22 -24.28 -2.53
N SER A 335 0.83 -25.55 -2.51
CA SER A 335 -0.33 -26.02 -1.74
C SER A 335 -0.08 -26.00 -0.22
N ALA A 336 1.13 -26.35 0.23
CA ALA A 336 1.52 -26.22 1.62
C ALA A 336 1.57 -24.74 2.07
N ILE A 337 2.09 -23.84 1.22
CA ILE A 337 2.13 -22.40 1.51
C ILE A 337 0.72 -21.81 1.57
N LEU A 338 -0.18 -22.15 0.63
CA LEU A 338 -1.57 -21.68 0.65
C LEU A 338 -2.33 -22.20 1.89
N ALA A 339 -2.09 -23.43 2.31
CA ALA A 339 -2.69 -23.98 3.53
C ALA A 339 -2.17 -23.28 4.79
N LEU A 340 -0.87 -22.96 4.86
CA LEU A 340 -0.28 -22.22 5.98
C LEU A 340 -0.76 -20.77 6.03
N VAL A 341 -0.91 -20.11 4.87
CA VAL A 341 -1.47 -18.76 4.79
C VAL A 341 -2.94 -18.75 5.20
N ALA A 342 -3.75 -19.70 4.72
CA ALA A 342 -5.13 -19.84 5.14
C ALA A 342 -5.27 -20.14 6.65
N ALA A 343 -4.41 -21.00 7.19
CA ALA A 343 -4.36 -21.28 8.63
C ALA A 343 -3.95 -20.04 9.44
N PHE A 344 -2.98 -19.27 8.96
CA PHE A 344 -2.56 -18.02 9.58
C PHE A 344 -3.69 -16.98 9.62
N PHE A 345 -4.37 -16.77 8.48
CA PHE A 345 -5.54 -15.88 8.42
C PHE A 345 -6.69 -16.36 9.31
N TYR A 346 -6.96 -17.68 9.32
CA TYR A 346 -7.98 -18.28 10.17
C TYR A 346 -7.66 -18.11 11.67
N PHE A 347 -6.42 -18.36 12.10
CA PHE A 347 -5.98 -18.14 13.47
C PHE A 347 -6.01 -16.66 13.85
N ARG A 348 -5.59 -15.76 12.97
CA ARG A 348 -5.67 -14.31 13.19
C ARG A 348 -7.12 -13.84 13.35
N ARG A 349 -8.04 -14.37 12.55
CA ARG A 349 -9.48 -14.07 12.67
C ARG A 349 -10.07 -14.59 13.99
N ARG A 350 -9.65 -15.78 14.43
CA ARG A 350 -10.09 -16.38 15.70
C ARG A 350 -9.53 -15.63 16.92
N LEU A 351 -8.31 -15.12 16.84
CA LEU A 351 -7.73 -14.27 17.89
C LEU A 351 -8.46 -12.93 18.00
N ARG A 352 -8.84 -12.32 16.87
CA ARG A 352 -9.66 -11.09 16.85
C ARG A 352 -11.05 -11.30 17.49
N ALA A 353 -11.71 -12.43 17.21
CA ALA A 353 -12.98 -12.76 17.83
C ALA A 353 -12.88 -12.91 19.36
N LYS A 354 -11.81 -13.54 19.87
CA LYS A 354 -11.56 -13.66 21.31
C LYS A 354 -11.26 -12.32 21.97
N VAL A 355 -10.57 -11.40 21.29
CA VAL A 355 -10.31 -10.05 21.81
C VAL A 355 -11.62 -9.26 21.92
N GLN A 356 -12.53 -9.38 20.96
CA GLN A 356 -13.84 -8.73 21.02
C GLN A 356 -14.72 -9.26 22.17
N GLU A 357 -14.70 -10.57 22.44
CA GLU A 357 -15.38 -11.14 23.62
C GLU A 357 -14.81 -10.63 24.94
N ILE A 358 -13.50 -10.40 25.02
CA ILE A 358 -12.84 -9.85 26.22
C ILE A 358 -13.20 -8.37 26.40
N THR A 359 -13.21 -7.58 25.32
CA THR A 359 -13.58 -6.15 25.37
C THR A 359 -15.05 -5.98 25.76
N GLN A 360 -15.97 -6.75 25.19
CA GLN A 360 -17.40 -6.69 25.58
C GLN A 360 -17.63 -7.08 27.05
N LYS A 361 -16.90 -8.07 27.57
CA LYS A 361 -16.98 -8.42 29.00
C LYS A 361 -16.42 -7.32 29.90
N LYS A 362 -15.38 -6.60 29.46
CA LYS A 362 -14.82 -5.47 30.22
C LYS A 362 -15.80 -4.30 30.26
N ASP A 363 -16.42 -3.96 29.13
CA ASP A 363 -17.40 -2.87 29.04
C ASP A 363 -18.66 -3.17 29.86
N ALA A 364 -19.13 -4.43 29.86
CA ALA A 364 -20.26 -4.85 30.70
C ALA A 364 -19.95 -4.75 32.20
N ASN A 365 -18.72 -5.07 32.61
CA ASN A 365 -18.30 -5.02 34.01
C ASN A 365 -18.09 -3.57 34.50
N ASP A 366 -17.58 -2.68 33.64
CA ASP A 366 -17.46 -1.25 33.96
C ASP A 366 -18.83 -0.56 34.04
N SER A 367 -19.79 -0.98 33.19
CA SER A 367 -21.18 -0.49 33.22
C SER A 367 -21.86 -0.79 34.56
N ASP A 368 -21.73 -2.02 35.07
CA ASP A 368 -22.33 -2.47 36.33
C ASP A 368 -21.73 -1.73 37.54
N SER A 369 -20.40 -1.51 37.53
CA SER A 369 -19.70 -0.75 38.57
C SER A 369 -20.12 0.74 38.64
N SER A 370 -20.57 1.31 37.51
CA SER A 370 -21.01 2.70 37.40
C SER A 370 -22.44 2.90 37.95
N LEU A 371 -23.32 1.91 37.75
CA LEU A 371 -24.69 1.91 38.27
C LEU A 371 -24.71 1.77 39.80
N ASP A 372 -23.82 0.93 40.34
CA ASP A 372 -23.70 0.74 41.80
C ASP A 372 -23.17 2.00 42.51
N ARG A 373 -22.29 2.76 41.84
CA ARG A 373 -21.75 4.02 42.37
C ARG A 373 -22.78 5.16 42.36
N HIS A 374 -23.76 5.13 41.45
CA HIS A 374 -24.90 6.06 41.46
C HIS A 374 -25.96 5.71 42.51
N SER A 375 -26.23 4.42 42.74
CA SER A 375 -27.15 3.97 43.78
C SER A 375 -26.71 4.41 45.18
N ARG A 376 -25.42 4.25 45.52
CA ARG A 376 -24.87 4.66 46.82
C ARG A 376 -24.88 6.18 47.07
N LYS A 377 -24.80 7.01 46.03
CA LYS A 377 -24.89 8.48 46.17
C LYS A 377 -26.32 8.98 46.42
N SER A 378 -27.34 8.19 46.08
CA SER A 378 -28.74 8.57 46.36
C SER A 378 -29.13 8.34 47.82
N TRP A 379 -28.45 7.42 48.53
CA TRP A 379 -28.72 7.15 49.95
C TRP A 379 -28.00 8.10 50.90
N SER A 380 -26.90 8.76 50.50
CA SER A 380 -26.20 9.72 51.39
C SER A 380 -26.80 11.14 51.39
N ARG A 381 -27.88 11.39 50.64
CA ARG A 381 -28.63 12.66 50.66
C ARG A 381 -29.96 12.58 51.44
N ARG A 382 -30.24 11.44 52.08
CA ARG A 382 -31.33 11.25 53.04
C ARG A 382 -30.74 10.67 54.33
N ALA A 383 -29.99 11.50 55.06
CA ALA A 383 -29.67 11.31 56.47
C ALA A 383 -29.55 12.69 57.10
#